data_AF-A0A8J3DSL8-F1
#
_entry.id   AF-A0A8J3DSL8-F1
#
_cell.length_a   1.000
_cell.length_b   1.000
_cell.length_c   1.000
_cell.angle_alpha   90.00
_cell.angle_beta   90.00
_cell.angle_gamma   90.00
#
_symmetry.space_group_name_H-M   'P 1'
#
loop_
_entity.id
_entity.type
_entity.pdbx_description
1 polymer ?
#
loop_
_entity_poly.entity_id
_entity_poly.type
_entity_poly.pdbx_seq_one_letter_code
_entity_poly.pdbx_strand_id
1 'polypeptide(L)'
;MADDVRIRIEADAAPFLATLDNLRTVSQGFGRDLTGALKSAAVSGKSLDDILRRLGSNLAGRALSAGLAPLSQLTGSLLSNIFGGLTGGVTPFAKGGVVSTPSYFPMASGTGLMGEAGAEAILPLARGSDGRLGVASGGGGGAPVNITFNVTASDAASFRKSEAQITGMLAQAVSRGARGR
;
A
#
# COMPACT_ATOMS: atom_id res chain seq x y z
N MET A 1 36.97 37.84 -26.10
CA MET A 1 35.54 37.49 -26.21
C MET A 1 35.31 36.36 -25.22
N ALA A 2 34.59 36.60 -24.13
CA ALA A 2 34.27 35.57 -23.14
C ALA A 2 32.78 35.23 -23.33
N ASP A 3 32.50 33.98 -23.70
CA ASP A 3 31.15 33.51 -23.94
C ASP A 3 30.47 33.19 -22.60
N ASP A 4 29.35 33.87 -22.35
CA ASP A 4 28.49 33.70 -21.19
C ASP A 4 27.62 32.44 -21.38
N VAL A 5 27.96 31.36 -20.68
CA VAL A 5 27.20 30.12 -20.67
C VAL A 5 26.10 30.21 -19.61
N ARG A 6 24.87 30.46 -20.06
CA ARG A 6 23.69 30.48 -19.18
C ARG A 6 23.05 29.10 -19.11
N ILE A 7 23.25 28.42 -17.99
CA ILE A 7 22.61 27.14 -17.65
C ILE A 7 21.30 27.44 -16.91
N ARG A 8 20.16 27.01 -17.46
CA ARG A 8 18.89 26.98 -16.71
C ARG A 8 18.75 25.64 -16.01
N ILE A 9 18.66 25.67 -14.69
CA ILE A 9 18.41 24.49 -13.86
C ILE A 9 16.91 24.48 -13.55
N GLU A 10 16.18 23.53 -14.12
CA GLU A 10 14.84 23.17 -13.65
C GLU A 10 15.00 22.20 -12.48
N ALA A 11 14.86 22.73 -11.27
CA ALA A 11 14.87 21.93 -10.05
C ALA A 11 13.44 21.47 -9.74
N ASP A 12 13.23 20.14 -9.68
CA ASP A 12 11.96 19.57 -9.24
C ASP A 12 11.75 19.86 -7.74
N ALA A 13 10.84 20.81 -7.47
CA ALA A 13 10.49 21.24 -6.12
C ALA A 13 9.36 20.39 -5.50
N ALA A 14 8.76 19.44 -6.23
CA ALA A 14 7.70 18.60 -5.70
C ALA A 14 8.05 17.88 -4.37
N PRO A 15 9.23 17.24 -4.22
CA PRO A 15 9.59 16.60 -2.95
C PRO A 15 9.80 17.60 -1.81
N PHE A 16 10.27 18.81 -2.13
CA PHE A 16 10.45 19.88 -1.14
C PHE A 16 9.10 20.42 -0.67
N LEU A 17 8.15 20.63 -1.58
CA LEU A 17 6.79 21.07 -1.25
C LEU A 17 6.04 20.02 -0.41
N ALA A 18 6.18 18.74 -0.72
CA ALA A 18 5.61 17.66 0.09
C ALA A 18 6.18 17.64 1.53
N THR A 19 7.47 17.96 1.67
CA THR A 19 8.12 18.07 2.99
C THR A 19 7.57 19.27 3.77
N LEU A 20 7.36 20.42 3.11
CA LEU A 20 6.76 21.60 3.75
C LEU A 20 5.31 21.37 4.20
N ASP A 21 4.51 20.66 3.41
CA ASP A 21 3.13 20.33 3.78
C ASP A 21 3.05 19.33 4.94
N ASN A 22 3.97 18.38 4.98
CA ASN A 22 4.11 17.47 6.12
C ASN A 22 4.52 18.23 7.39
N LEU A 23 5.52 19.11 7.30
CA LEU A 23 5.93 19.98 8.41
C LEU A 23 4.79 20.87 8.90
N ARG A 24 3.96 21.39 8.00
CA ARG A 24 2.77 22.17 8.35
C ARG A 24 1.74 21.34 9.09
N THR A 25 1.48 20.11 8.65
CA THR A 25 0.54 19.19 9.29
C THR A 25 1.01 18.81 10.69
N VAL A 26 2.29 18.48 10.84
CA VAL A 26 2.92 18.16 12.13
C VAL A 26 2.87 19.37 13.08
N SER A 27 3.18 20.57 12.57
CA SER A 27 3.11 21.81 13.35
C SER A 27 1.69 22.12 13.84
N GLN A 28 0.68 21.90 13.01
CA GLN A 28 -0.72 22.09 13.38
C GLN A 28 -1.21 21.06 14.42
N GLY A 29 -0.77 19.81 14.32
CA GLY A 29 -1.03 18.78 15.33
C GLY A 29 -0.42 19.16 16.67
N PHE A 30 0.86 19.48 16.66
CA PHE A 30 1.60 19.93 17.85
C PHE A 30 0.97 21.14 18.52
N GLY A 31 0.53 22.15 17.76
CA GLY A 31 -0.10 23.35 18.31
C GLY A 31 -1.44 23.06 19.00
N ARG A 32 -2.24 22.13 18.46
CA ARG A 32 -3.49 21.69 19.10
C ARG A 32 -3.22 20.90 20.37
N ASP A 33 -2.23 20.01 20.34
CA ASP A 33 -1.87 19.19 21.50
C ASP A 33 -1.29 20.05 22.63
N LEU A 34 -0.42 21.02 22.30
CA LEU A 34 0.15 21.97 23.26
C LEU A 34 -0.94 22.85 23.88
N THR A 35 -1.86 23.36 23.06
CA THR A 35 -2.99 24.19 23.52
C THR A 35 -3.97 23.38 24.38
N GLY A 36 -4.23 22.13 23.99
CA GLY A 36 -5.05 21.19 24.74
C GLY A 36 -4.44 20.84 26.10
N ALA A 37 -3.12 20.63 26.13
CA ALA A 37 -2.38 20.37 27.36
C ALA A 37 -2.35 21.60 28.28
N LEU A 38 -2.12 22.81 27.77
CA LEU A 38 -2.18 24.04 28.57
C LEU A 38 -3.59 24.29 29.12
N LYS A 39 -4.63 24.11 28.29
CA LYS A 39 -6.03 24.23 28.72
C LYS A 39 -6.36 23.18 29.79
N SER A 40 -5.90 21.94 29.61
CA SER A 40 -6.12 20.87 30.59
C SER A 40 -5.33 21.10 31.88
N ALA A 41 -4.11 21.63 31.82
CA ALA A 41 -3.32 21.94 33.01
C ALA A 41 -3.95 23.07 33.84
N ALA A 42 -4.41 24.13 33.17
CA ALA A 42 -5.09 25.25 33.81
C ALA A 42 -6.45 24.85 34.41
N VAL A 43 -7.19 23.95 33.76
CA VAL A 43 -8.53 23.51 34.21
C VAL A 43 -8.47 22.36 35.21
N SER A 44 -7.48 21.46 35.13
CA SER A 44 -7.45 20.22 35.92
C SER A 44 -6.51 20.25 37.13
N GLY A 45 -5.68 21.29 37.31
CA GLY A 45 -4.85 21.46 38.50
C GLY A 45 -3.87 20.31 38.79
N LYS A 46 -3.52 19.49 37.79
CA LYS A 46 -2.47 18.46 37.92
C LYS A 46 -1.10 19.13 37.88
N SER A 47 -0.18 18.66 38.72
CA SER A 47 1.16 19.24 38.82
C SER A 47 1.85 19.20 37.45
N LEU A 48 2.43 20.33 37.04
CA LEU A 48 3.24 20.41 35.81
C LEU A 48 4.37 19.38 35.85
N ASP A 49 4.86 19.02 37.04
CA ASP A 49 5.89 18.01 37.26
C ASP A 49 5.44 16.61 36.83
N ASP A 50 4.20 16.19 37.12
CA ASP A 50 3.68 14.88 36.67
C ASP A 50 3.55 14.81 35.14
N ILE A 51 3.22 15.94 34.51
CA ILE A 51 3.12 16.04 33.05
C ILE A 51 4.53 16.01 32.44
N LEU A 52 5.48 16.75 33.00
CA LEU A 52 6.87 16.80 32.52
C LEU A 52 7.61 15.48 32.74
N ARG A 53 7.41 14.81 33.88
CA ARG A 53 7.96 13.47 34.15
C ARG A 53 7.39 12.43 33.19
N ARG A 54 6.09 12.47 32.90
CA ARG A 54 5.46 11.57 31.92
C ARG A 54 5.90 11.87 30.49
N LEU A 55 6.04 13.14 30.10
CA LEU A 55 6.58 13.48 28.78
C LEU A 55 8.04 13.05 28.66
N GLY A 56 8.85 13.28 29.69
CA GLY A 56 10.25 12.88 29.74
C GLY A 56 10.43 11.37 29.66
N SER A 57 9.66 10.60 30.44
CA SER A 57 9.70 9.13 30.39
C SER A 57 9.25 8.57 29.04
N ASN A 58 8.25 9.19 28.42
CA ASN A 58 7.74 8.79 27.11
C ASN A 58 8.68 9.22 25.97
N LEU A 59 9.35 10.37 26.04
CA LEU A 59 10.35 10.79 25.07
C LEU A 59 11.63 9.96 25.18
N ALA A 60 12.11 9.72 26.40
CA ALA A 60 13.29 8.88 26.63
C ALA A 60 13.05 7.45 26.15
N GLY A 61 11.86 6.89 26.43
CA GLY A 61 11.45 5.59 25.91
C GLY A 61 11.41 5.54 24.38
N ARG A 62 10.88 6.60 23.73
CA ARG A 62 10.82 6.69 22.26
C ARG A 62 12.19 6.94 21.62
N ALA A 63 13.06 7.74 22.24
CA ALA A 63 14.40 8.01 21.74
C ALA A 63 15.31 6.78 21.87
N LEU A 64 15.24 6.07 23.00
CA LEU A 64 15.95 4.81 23.18
C LEU A 64 15.43 3.73 22.24
N SER A 65 14.11 3.63 22.07
CA SER A 65 13.50 2.70 21.12
C SER A 65 13.83 3.04 19.67
N ALA A 66 13.90 4.32 19.29
CA ALA A 66 14.28 4.76 17.95
C ALA A 66 15.77 4.53 17.67
N GLY A 67 16.64 4.72 18.67
CA GLY A 67 18.07 4.44 18.58
C GLY A 67 18.39 2.95 18.49
N LEU A 68 17.62 2.12 19.19
CA LEU A 68 17.75 0.66 19.14
C LEU A 68 16.87 0.01 18.07
N ALA A 69 15.98 0.77 17.40
CA ALA A 69 15.07 0.25 16.38
C ALA A 69 15.81 -0.54 15.28
N PRO A 70 16.93 -0.07 14.70
CA PRO A 70 17.64 -0.80 13.66
C PRO A 70 18.20 -2.14 14.17
N LEU A 71 18.70 -2.16 15.40
CA LEU A 71 19.24 -3.36 16.02
C LEU A 71 18.13 -4.34 16.42
N SER A 72 17.01 -3.85 16.95
CA SER A 72 15.83 -4.67 17.28
C SER A 72 15.14 -5.25 16.05
N GLN A 73 15.17 -4.53 14.92
CA GLN A 73 14.65 -5.02 13.65
C GLN A 73 15.58 -6.06 13.04
N LEU A 74 16.90 -5.86 13.14
CA LEU A 74 17.89 -6.84 12.71
C LEU A 74 17.82 -8.11 13.55
N THR A 75 17.78 -8.01 14.89
CA THR A 75 17.63 -9.17 15.77
C THR A 75 16.27 -9.83 15.60
N GLY A 76 15.19 -9.05 15.50
CA GLY A 76 13.84 -9.56 15.24
C GLY A 76 13.73 -10.29 13.89
N SER A 77 14.36 -9.76 12.82
CA SER A 77 14.34 -10.38 11.50
C SER A 77 15.25 -11.61 11.41
N LEU A 78 16.46 -11.55 11.97
CA LEU A 78 17.36 -12.71 12.02
C LEU A 78 16.80 -13.83 12.90
N LEU A 79 16.26 -13.49 14.07
CA LEU A 79 15.67 -14.47 14.98
C LEU A 79 14.36 -15.02 14.38
N SER A 80 13.53 -14.20 13.72
CA SER A 80 12.36 -14.68 12.98
C SER A 80 12.73 -15.59 11.80
N ASN A 81 13.81 -15.32 11.08
CA ASN A 81 14.25 -16.14 9.94
C ASN A 81 14.89 -17.46 10.41
N ILE A 82 15.66 -17.43 11.51
CA ILE A 82 16.32 -18.60 12.09
C ILE A 82 15.28 -19.51 12.77
N PHE A 83 14.36 -18.96 13.57
CA PHE A 83 13.32 -19.76 14.21
C PHE A 83 12.23 -20.17 13.22
N GLY A 84 11.88 -19.32 12.25
CA GLY A 84 10.94 -19.67 11.16
C GLY A 84 11.43 -20.79 10.26
N GLY A 85 12.74 -20.91 10.03
CA GLY A 85 13.35 -22.00 9.26
C GLY A 85 13.53 -23.31 10.04
N LEU A 86 13.60 -23.26 11.38
CA LEU A 86 13.90 -24.44 12.22
C LEU A 86 12.66 -25.07 12.86
N THR A 87 11.58 -24.32 13.08
CA THR A 87 10.38 -24.83 13.77
C THR A 87 9.20 -25.01 12.82
N GLY A 88 9.38 -25.70 11.69
CA GLY A 88 8.28 -26.15 10.82
C GLY A 88 7.21 -25.08 10.54
N GLY A 89 7.64 -23.82 10.47
CA GLY A 89 6.75 -22.67 10.43
C GLY A 89 6.15 -22.61 9.05
N VAL A 90 4.87 -22.93 8.95
CA VAL A 90 4.05 -22.71 7.75
C VAL A 90 4.38 -21.32 7.22
N THR A 91 5.13 -21.22 6.13
CA THR A 91 5.40 -19.96 5.43
C THR A 91 4.06 -19.52 4.82
N PRO A 92 3.39 -18.50 5.38
CA PRO A 92 2.04 -18.20 4.95
C PRO A 92 2.08 -17.42 3.63
N PHE A 93 1.98 -18.12 2.51
CA PHE A 93 1.86 -17.52 1.18
C PHE A 93 0.44 -17.02 0.85
N ALA A 94 -0.44 -16.92 1.84
CA ALA A 94 -1.83 -16.51 1.69
C ALA A 94 -2.00 -15.09 1.09
N LYS A 95 -0.95 -14.25 1.16
CA LYS A 95 -0.92 -12.92 0.56
C LYS A 95 -0.24 -12.88 -0.82
N GLY A 96 0.13 -14.04 -1.37
CA GLY A 96 1.01 -14.16 -2.51
C GLY A 96 2.50 -14.03 -2.13
N GLY A 97 3.38 -14.36 -3.06
CA GLY A 97 4.83 -14.33 -2.85
C GLY A 97 5.59 -14.86 -4.05
N VAL A 98 6.92 -14.81 -4.02
CA VAL A 98 7.77 -15.46 -5.02
C VAL A 98 8.65 -16.46 -4.29
N VAL A 99 8.67 -17.71 -4.77
CA VAL A 99 9.58 -18.74 -4.30
C VAL A 99 10.75 -18.80 -5.27
N SER A 100 11.91 -18.36 -4.82
CA SER A 100 13.14 -18.31 -5.61
C SER A 100 14.16 -19.38 -5.23
N THR A 101 13.86 -20.22 -4.24
CA THR A 101 14.74 -21.27 -3.73
C THR A 101 13.97 -22.57 -3.49
N PRO A 102 14.57 -23.76 -3.76
CA PRO A 102 13.98 -25.05 -3.48
C PRO A 102 13.47 -25.13 -2.03
N SER A 103 12.16 -25.28 -1.85
CA SER A 103 11.47 -25.24 -0.56
C SER A 103 10.62 -26.49 -0.39
N TYR A 104 10.85 -27.24 0.70
CA TYR A 104 10.06 -28.42 1.03
C TYR A 104 8.83 -28.04 1.85
N PHE A 105 7.69 -28.65 1.54
CA PHE A 105 6.48 -28.50 2.33
C PHE A 105 5.89 -29.86 2.72
N PRO A 106 5.35 -29.99 3.95
CA PRO A 106 4.77 -31.24 4.41
C PRO A 106 3.43 -31.51 3.70
N MET A 107 3.22 -32.74 3.26
CA MET A 107 1.95 -33.23 2.70
C MET A 107 1.40 -34.37 3.57
N ALA A 108 0.09 -34.62 3.50
CA ALA A 108 -0.56 -35.67 4.29
C ALA A 108 0.04 -37.08 4.08
N SER A 109 0.70 -37.32 2.95
CA SER A 109 1.35 -38.60 2.60
C SER A 109 2.75 -38.42 2.01
N GLY A 110 3.54 -37.45 2.49
CA GLY A 110 4.92 -37.26 2.03
C GLY A 110 5.43 -35.83 2.19
N THR A 111 6.46 -35.49 1.42
CA THR A 111 7.01 -34.13 1.33
C THR A 111 6.94 -33.67 -0.12
N GLY A 112 6.42 -32.47 -0.34
CA GLY A 112 6.44 -31.80 -1.64
C GLY A 112 7.66 -30.89 -1.75
N LEU A 113 8.15 -30.67 -2.97
CA LEU A 113 9.21 -29.72 -3.29
C LEU A 113 8.63 -28.64 -4.21
N MET A 114 8.95 -27.37 -3.95
CA MET A 114 8.58 -26.21 -4.77
C MET A 114 9.83 -25.41 -5.13
N GLY A 115 9.84 -24.68 -6.26
CA GLY A 115 10.96 -23.82 -6.66
C GLY A 115 12.13 -24.59 -7.26
N GLU A 116 11.87 -25.72 -7.92
CA GLU A 116 12.88 -26.53 -8.61
C GLU A 116 13.29 -25.94 -9.98
N ALA A 117 12.43 -25.12 -10.59
CA ALA A 117 12.61 -24.56 -11.94
C ALA A 117 12.83 -23.03 -11.97
N GLY A 118 13.27 -22.44 -10.86
CA GLY A 118 13.53 -21.00 -10.74
C GLY A 118 12.42 -20.24 -10.02
N ALA A 119 12.33 -18.92 -10.26
CA ALA A 119 11.41 -18.05 -9.54
C ALA A 119 9.94 -18.32 -9.91
N GLU A 120 9.19 -18.90 -8.98
CA GLU A 120 7.77 -19.21 -9.14
C GLU A 120 6.91 -18.21 -8.38
N ALA A 121 5.84 -17.70 -9.01
CA ALA A 121 4.91 -16.78 -8.37
C ALA A 121 3.77 -17.53 -7.67
N ILE A 122 3.53 -17.19 -6.40
CA ILE A 122 2.37 -17.64 -5.64
C ILE A 122 1.28 -16.60 -5.73
N LEU A 123 0.15 -17.01 -6.28
CA LEU A 123 -1.04 -16.18 -6.43
C LEU A 123 -2.03 -16.52 -5.31
N PRO A 124 -2.56 -15.52 -4.59
CA PRO A 124 -3.62 -15.78 -3.62
C PRO A 124 -4.84 -16.32 -4.36
N LEU A 125 -5.47 -17.38 -3.84
CA LEU A 125 -6.70 -17.93 -4.39
C LEU A 125 -7.87 -17.58 -3.47
N ALA A 126 -9.01 -17.26 -4.05
CA ALA A 126 -10.27 -17.08 -3.32
C ALA A 126 -11.38 -17.89 -3.98
N ARG A 127 -12.34 -18.34 -3.19
CA ARG A 127 -13.54 -19.00 -3.71
C ARG A 127 -14.59 -17.95 -4.05
N GLY A 128 -15.11 -17.99 -5.27
CA GLY A 128 -16.21 -17.15 -5.72
C GLY A 128 -17.54 -17.54 -5.10
N SER A 129 -18.57 -16.70 -5.29
CA SER A 129 -19.95 -16.98 -4.88
C SER A 129 -20.58 -18.17 -5.62
N ASP A 130 -19.99 -18.55 -6.77
CA ASP A 130 -20.32 -19.75 -7.55
C ASP A 130 -19.65 -21.02 -6.98
N GLY A 131 -18.90 -20.90 -5.89
CA GLY A 131 -18.19 -22.00 -5.26
C GLY A 131 -16.94 -22.44 -6.01
N ARG A 132 -16.52 -21.77 -7.08
CA ARG A 132 -15.29 -22.11 -7.82
C ARG A 132 -14.10 -21.38 -7.23
N LEU A 133 -12.92 -22.00 -7.30
CA LEU A 133 -11.67 -21.35 -6.90
C LEU A 133 -11.12 -20.53 -8.07
N GLY A 134 -10.80 -19.27 -7.80
CA GLY A 134 -10.15 -18.36 -8.74
C GLY A 134 -8.97 -17.64 -8.09
N VAL A 135 -8.15 -16.97 -8.91
CA VAL A 135 -7.08 -16.11 -8.42
C VAL A 135 -7.68 -14.85 -7.81
N ALA A 136 -7.40 -14.61 -6.53
CA ALA A 136 -7.78 -13.39 -5.86
C ALA A 136 -6.97 -12.22 -6.45
N SER A 137 -7.65 -11.33 -7.17
CA SER A 137 -7.09 -10.01 -7.42
C SER A 137 -7.07 -9.25 -6.09
N GLY A 138 -5.93 -8.66 -5.73
CA GLY A 138 -5.77 -7.92 -4.47
C GLY A 138 -6.91 -6.92 -4.27
N GLY A 139 -7.48 -6.93 -3.07
CA GLY A 139 -8.77 -6.30 -2.77
C GLY A 139 -8.90 -4.82 -3.14
N GLY A 140 -10.14 -4.44 -3.44
CA GLY A 140 -10.56 -3.06 -3.61
C GLY A 140 -11.46 -2.96 -4.84
N GLY A 141 -12.75 -2.67 -4.61
CA GLY A 141 -13.81 -2.59 -5.61
C GLY A 141 -13.28 -2.25 -7.00
N GLY A 142 -13.26 -3.28 -7.86
CA GLY A 142 -12.66 -3.24 -9.18
C GLY A 142 -12.82 -1.90 -9.88
N ALA A 143 -11.71 -1.47 -10.45
CA ALA A 143 -11.52 -0.18 -11.06
C ALA A 143 -12.77 0.28 -11.84
N PRO A 144 -13.18 1.56 -11.71
CA PRO A 144 -14.26 2.09 -12.53
C PRO A 144 -13.88 1.86 -14.00
N VAL A 145 -14.67 1.04 -14.69
CA VAL A 145 -14.48 0.79 -16.12
C VAL A 145 -14.95 2.05 -16.84
N ASN A 146 -14.03 2.95 -17.14
CA ASN A 146 -14.32 4.16 -17.90
C ASN A 146 -14.34 3.83 -19.40
N ILE A 147 -15.52 3.90 -20.03
CA ILE A 147 -15.70 3.56 -21.44
C ILE A 147 -16.01 4.85 -22.19
N THR A 148 -15.04 5.34 -22.96
CA THR A 148 -15.19 6.55 -23.79
C THR A 148 -15.52 6.15 -25.23
N PHE A 149 -16.66 6.60 -25.76
CA PHE A 149 -17.04 6.43 -27.16
C PHE A 149 -16.93 7.77 -27.89
N ASN A 150 -16.06 7.84 -28.90
CA ASN A 150 -15.98 8.98 -29.80
C ASN A 150 -16.80 8.68 -31.06
N VAL A 151 -17.90 9.41 -31.26
CA VAL A 151 -18.80 9.24 -32.39
C VAL A 151 -18.69 10.45 -33.31
N THR A 152 -18.27 10.23 -34.55
CA THR A 152 -18.29 11.24 -35.61
C THR A 152 -19.40 10.88 -36.59
N ALA A 153 -20.49 11.65 -36.57
CA ALA A 153 -21.59 11.51 -37.52
C ALA A 153 -21.66 12.76 -38.43
N SER A 154 -21.81 12.54 -39.73
CA SER A 154 -21.91 13.60 -40.73
C SER A 154 -23.36 14.05 -41.01
N ASP A 155 -24.36 13.27 -40.58
CA ASP A 155 -25.79 13.51 -40.81
C ASP A 155 -26.69 12.85 -39.72
N ALA A 156 -27.90 13.38 -39.51
CA ALA A 156 -28.87 12.92 -38.50
C ALA A 156 -29.47 11.54 -38.80
N ALA A 157 -29.61 11.13 -40.07
CA ALA A 157 -30.01 9.75 -40.39
C ALA A 157 -28.87 8.75 -40.12
N SER A 158 -27.62 9.18 -40.34
CA SER A 158 -26.43 8.37 -40.00
C SER A 158 -26.28 8.16 -38.49
N PHE A 159 -26.62 9.16 -37.67
CA PHE A 159 -26.63 9.02 -36.21
C PHE A 159 -27.65 7.98 -35.71
N ARG A 160 -28.88 7.98 -36.25
CA ARG A 160 -29.93 6.99 -35.91
C ARG A 160 -29.51 5.56 -36.22
N LYS A 161 -28.73 5.34 -37.30
CA LYS A 161 -28.18 4.03 -37.63
C LYS A 161 -27.05 3.61 -36.67
N SER A 162 -26.21 4.55 -36.26
CA SER A 162 -25.13 4.31 -35.29
C SER A 162 -25.64 4.10 -33.86
N GLU A 163 -26.78 4.65 -33.48
CA GLU A 163 -27.38 4.50 -32.14
C GLU A 163 -27.62 3.03 -31.75
N ALA A 164 -28.18 2.24 -32.67
CA ALA A 164 -28.39 0.80 -32.47
C ALA A 164 -27.07 0.04 -32.29
N GLN A 165 -26.03 0.44 -33.04
CA GLN A 165 -24.71 -0.17 -33.00
C GLN A 165 -23.96 0.18 -31.70
N ILE A 166 -24.04 1.43 -31.26
CA ILE A 166 -23.44 1.92 -30.01
C ILE A 166 -24.07 1.22 -28.80
N THR A 167 -25.39 1.06 -28.80
CA THR A 167 -26.12 0.37 -27.73
C THR A 167 -25.67 -1.09 -27.59
N GLY A 168 -25.46 -1.78 -28.71
CA GLY A 168 -24.90 -3.14 -28.71
C GLY A 168 -23.47 -3.20 -28.18
N MET A 169 -22.61 -2.26 -28.60
CA MET A 169 -21.22 -2.19 -28.13
C MET A 169 -21.13 -1.85 -26.64
N LEU A 170 -22.01 -0.99 -26.13
CA LEU A 170 -22.12 -0.66 -24.71
C LEU A 170 -22.54 -1.88 -23.89
N ALA A 171 -23.61 -2.59 -24.28
CA ALA A 171 -24.07 -3.80 -23.59
C ALA A 171 -22.97 -4.88 -23.55
N GLN A 172 -22.21 -5.01 -24.64
CA GLN A 172 -21.11 -5.96 -24.71
C GLN A 172 -19.89 -5.52 -23.89
N ALA A 173 -19.60 -4.22 -23.80
CA ALA A 173 -18.54 -3.69 -22.93
C ALA A 173 -18.87 -3.88 -21.45
N VAL A 174 -20.11 -3.59 -21.04
CA VAL A 174 -20.59 -3.78 -19.67
C VAL A 174 -20.56 -5.25 -19.26
N SER A 175 -21.03 -6.16 -20.12
CA SER A 175 -21.01 -7.61 -19.83
C SER A 175 -19.61 -8.21 -19.74
N ARG A 176 -18.60 -7.61 -20.40
CA ARG A 176 -17.19 -8.01 -20.22
C ARG A 176 -16.61 -7.45 -18.92
N GLY A 177 -16.93 -6.20 -18.58
CA GLY A 177 -16.51 -5.57 -17.32
C GLY A 177 -17.10 -6.26 -16.09
N ALA A 178 -18.32 -6.80 -16.19
CA ALA A 178 -18.97 -7.54 -15.10
C ALA A 178 -18.42 -8.95 -14.89
N ARG A 179 -17.83 -9.58 -15.91
CA ARG A 179 -17.28 -10.95 -15.85
C ARG A 179 -15.79 -11.02 -15.46
N GLY A 180 -15.09 -9.88 -15.46
CA GLY A 180 -13.69 -9.79 -15.03
C GLY A 180 -13.52 -9.51 -13.53
N ARG A 181 -14.52 -9.80 -12.71
CA ARG A 181 -14.52 -9.58 -11.25
C ARG A 181 -14.74 -10.89 -10.51
#